data_AF-A0A7S0KWU5-F1
#
_entry.id   AF-A0A7S0KWU5-F1
#
_cell.length_a   1.000
_cell.length_b   1.000
_cell.length_c   1.000
_cell.angle_alpha   90.00
_cell.angle_beta   90.00
_cell.angle_gamma   90.00
#
_symmetry.space_group_name_H-M   'P 1'
#
loop_
_entity.id
_entity.type
_entity.pdbx_description
1 polymer ?
#
loop_
_entity_poly.entity_id
_entity_poly.type
_entity_poly.pdbx_seq_one_letter_code
_entity_poly.pdbx_strand_id
1 'polypeptide(L)'
;IIVITGISDQLRIQTLPTVMTMINGRFVDTFQGVPPDDQLAAFVDRAIDAAAAGAGTRAAENSDEPSNTGMNVEVAVDAAFAALDAGDVDLASQAFGAVLGGSDPPPPPGARARAYAGAARCALRADPPDVDGAKQLVEAARKVVDGQFTEPVEVAAAAAAAELHGAATELGLDMSSSGAELDERLTQLRAEIDAATKAGDKSAADDKREELSLRALLQRGDPAQAVDVALESVKRGERERGRAMCVRMFDALGATHPATVSGRKKLSNLWFL
;
A
#
# COMPACT_ATOMS: atom_id res chain seq x y z
N ILE A 1 -24.62 -46.46 -6.10
CA ILE A 1 -23.58 -46.06 -5.12
C ILE A 1 -22.56 -45.25 -5.90
N ILE A 2 -22.59 -43.93 -5.78
CA ILE A 2 -21.60 -43.06 -6.43
C ILE A 2 -20.35 -43.14 -5.56
N VAL A 3 -19.31 -43.79 -6.04
CA VAL A 3 -18.01 -43.82 -5.37
C VAL A 3 -17.34 -42.50 -5.72
N ILE A 4 -17.31 -41.56 -4.76
CA ILE A 4 -16.52 -40.35 -4.87
C ILE A 4 -15.07 -40.78 -4.63
N THR A 5 -14.27 -40.84 -5.69
CA THR A 5 -12.83 -41.06 -5.58
C THR A 5 -12.22 -39.88 -4.84
N GLY A 6 -11.49 -40.17 -3.76
CA GLY A 6 -10.87 -39.13 -2.93
C GLY A 6 -9.78 -38.39 -3.70
N ILE A 7 -9.40 -37.19 -3.23
CA ILE A 7 -8.32 -36.39 -3.81
C ILE A 7 -7.00 -37.18 -3.94
N SER A 8 -6.77 -38.17 -3.06
CA SER A 8 -5.61 -39.06 -3.08
C SER A 8 -5.57 -39.98 -4.31
N ASP A 9 -6.72 -40.45 -4.80
CA ASP A 9 -6.78 -41.30 -6.00
C ASP A 9 -6.54 -40.47 -7.27
N GLN A 10 -7.05 -39.24 -7.29
CA GLN A 10 -6.84 -38.29 -8.38
C GLN A 10 -5.37 -37.88 -8.49
N LEU A 11 -4.70 -37.71 -7.36
CA LEU A 11 -3.27 -37.42 -7.25
C LEU A 11 -2.37 -38.66 -7.32
N ARG A 12 -2.95 -39.87 -7.50
CA ARG A 12 -2.23 -41.16 -7.56
C ARG A 12 -1.28 -41.38 -6.37
N ILE A 13 -1.68 -40.97 -5.17
CA ILE A 13 -0.86 -41.13 -3.96
C ILE A 13 -0.90 -42.60 -3.52
N GLN A 14 0.22 -43.32 -3.68
CA GLN A 14 0.32 -44.75 -3.36
C GLN A 14 0.94 -45.02 -1.98
N THR A 15 1.68 -44.06 -1.42
CA THR A 15 2.43 -44.20 -0.16
C THR A 15 2.32 -42.93 0.69
N LEU A 16 2.32 -43.05 2.02
CA LEU A 16 2.35 -41.91 2.95
C LEU A 16 3.65 -41.93 3.76
N PRO A 17 4.31 -40.78 3.99
CA PRO A 17 4.00 -39.44 3.47
C PRO A 17 4.41 -39.27 1.99
N THR A 18 3.70 -38.42 1.25
CA THR A 18 4.08 -37.96 -0.10
C THR A 18 4.06 -36.44 -0.13
N VAL A 19 5.12 -35.82 -0.64
CA VAL A 19 5.22 -34.36 -0.80
C VAL A 19 5.36 -34.05 -2.28
N MET A 20 4.51 -33.15 -2.77
CA MET A 20 4.46 -32.76 -4.17
C MET A 20 4.64 -31.24 -4.27
N THR A 21 5.52 -30.78 -5.14
CA THR A 21 5.71 -29.36 -5.43
C THR A 21 4.85 -28.99 -6.63
N MET A 22 4.03 -27.95 -6.47
CA MET A 22 3.23 -27.39 -7.55
C MET A 22 3.72 -25.99 -7.88
N ILE A 23 4.02 -25.75 -9.15
CA ILE A 23 4.41 -24.43 -9.67
C ILE A 23 3.55 -24.17 -10.90
N ASN A 24 2.89 -23.01 -10.94
CA ASN A 24 2.00 -22.63 -12.05
C ASN A 24 0.91 -23.69 -12.33
N GLY A 25 0.32 -24.28 -11.29
CA GLY A 25 -0.74 -25.29 -11.42
C GLY A 25 -0.28 -26.67 -11.92
N ARG A 26 1.03 -26.86 -12.13
CA ARG A 26 1.62 -28.14 -12.55
C ARG A 26 2.46 -28.71 -11.42
N PHE A 27 2.32 -30.01 -11.18
CA PHE A 27 3.23 -30.73 -10.30
C PHE A 27 4.58 -30.87 -11.00
N VAL A 28 5.60 -30.26 -10.43
CA VAL A 28 6.95 -30.20 -11.01
C VAL A 28 7.90 -31.21 -10.40
N ASP A 29 7.69 -31.56 -9.13
CA ASP A 29 8.52 -32.52 -8.41
C ASP A 29 7.66 -33.25 -7.37
N THR A 30 8.01 -34.50 -7.06
CA THR A 30 7.30 -35.32 -6.07
C THR A 30 8.29 -36.29 -5.43
N PHE A 31 8.31 -36.34 -4.10
CA PHE A 31 9.02 -37.39 -3.38
C PHE A 31 8.08 -38.11 -2.41
N GLN A 32 8.42 -39.38 -2.15
CA GLN A 32 7.65 -40.30 -1.32
C GLN A 32 8.53 -40.78 -0.16
N GLY A 33 7.97 -40.84 1.05
CA GLY A 33 8.69 -41.19 2.28
C GLY A 33 9.35 -40.00 2.97
N VAL A 34 10.22 -40.29 3.94
CA VAL A 34 10.98 -39.28 4.69
C VAL A 34 12.40 -39.22 4.11
N PRO A 35 12.75 -38.18 3.32
CA PRO A 35 14.09 -38.03 2.78
C PRO A 35 15.07 -37.57 3.88
N PRO A 36 16.38 -37.79 3.70
CA PRO A 36 17.40 -37.15 4.53
C PRO A 36 17.43 -35.63 4.27
N ASP A 37 17.87 -34.86 5.26
CA ASP A 37 17.74 -33.38 5.29
C ASP A 37 18.40 -32.67 4.09
N ASP A 38 19.51 -33.22 3.57
CA ASP A 38 20.21 -32.71 2.38
C ASP A 38 19.36 -32.82 1.11
N GLN A 39 18.61 -33.91 0.96
CA GLN A 39 17.69 -34.13 -0.15
C GLN A 39 16.45 -33.25 -0.05
N LEU A 40 15.99 -32.96 1.18
CA LEU A 40 14.88 -32.02 1.40
C LEU A 40 15.28 -30.59 1.07
N ALA A 41 16.47 -30.14 1.48
CA ALA A 41 17.00 -28.82 1.14
C ALA A 41 17.14 -28.67 -0.38
N ALA A 42 17.77 -29.64 -1.04
CA ALA A 42 17.93 -29.62 -2.49
C ALA A 42 16.60 -29.65 -3.25
N PHE A 43 15.56 -30.28 -2.69
CA PHE A 43 14.21 -30.28 -3.24
C PHE A 43 13.54 -28.90 -3.16
N VAL A 44 13.70 -28.20 -2.04
CA VAL A 44 13.21 -26.82 -1.87
C VAL A 44 13.93 -25.86 -2.80
N ASP A 45 15.26 -25.97 -2.92
CA ASP A 45 16.06 -25.13 -3.81
C ASP A 45 15.61 -25.28 -5.28
N ARG A 46 15.40 -26.52 -5.74
CA ARG A 46 14.86 -26.77 -7.09
C ARG A 46 13.46 -26.20 -7.30
N ALA A 47 12.62 -26.21 -6.27
CA ALA A 47 11.29 -25.61 -6.34
C ALA A 47 11.36 -24.08 -6.50
N ILE A 48 12.29 -23.43 -5.80
CA ILE A 48 12.53 -21.98 -5.90
C ILE A 48 13.08 -21.63 -7.28
N ASP A 49 14.06 -22.37 -7.78
CA ASP A 49 14.66 -22.15 -9.10
C ASP A 49 13.64 -22.36 -10.22
N ALA A 50 12.80 -23.39 -10.14
CA ALA A 50 11.75 -23.65 -11.11
C ALA A 50 10.64 -22.59 -11.09
N ALA A 51 10.35 -22.01 -9.92
CA ALA A 51 9.44 -20.87 -9.81
C ALA A 51 10.03 -19.61 -10.44
N ALA A 52 11.33 -19.36 -10.23
CA ALA A 52 12.05 -18.24 -10.83
C ALA A 52 12.20 -18.38 -12.37
N ALA A 53 12.48 -19.59 -12.87
CA ALA A 53 12.58 -19.87 -14.30
C ALA A 53 11.21 -19.73 -15.03
N GLY A 54 10.11 -20.01 -14.33
CA GLY A 54 8.75 -19.78 -14.83
C GLY A 54 8.34 -18.31 -14.95
N ALA A 55 9.05 -17.39 -14.27
CA ALA A 55 8.84 -15.94 -14.36
C ALA A 55 9.56 -15.28 -15.56
N GLY A 56 10.50 -16.00 -16.19
CA GLY A 56 11.44 -15.43 -17.17
C GLY A 56 11.12 -15.64 -18.65
N THR A 57 10.13 -16.45 -19.03
CA THR A 57 9.79 -16.65 -20.45
C THR A 57 8.33 -17.02 -20.64
N ARG A 58 7.56 -16.11 -21.27
CA ARG A 58 6.60 -16.40 -22.35
C ARG A 58 5.85 -15.14 -22.77
N ALA A 59 6.51 -14.36 -23.62
CA ALA A 59 5.79 -13.71 -24.72
C ALA A 59 5.35 -14.83 -25.68
N ALA A 60 4.05 -14.84 -26.00
CA ALA A 60 3.38 -15.54 -27.08
C ALA A 60 3.76 -17.02 -27.33
N GLU A 61 2.83 -17.94 -27.05
CA GLU A 61 2.27 -18.86 -28.04
C GLU A 61 1.34 -19.91 -27.37
N ASN A 62 0.07 -19.87 -27.79
CA ASN A 62 -0.93 -20.94 -27.87
C ASN A 62 -0.98 -22.03 -26.79
N SER A 63 -2.05 -22.03 -25.98
CA SER A 63 -2.90 -23.22 -25.75
C SER A 63 -4.00 -22.95 -24.73
N ASP A 64 -5.20 -23.41 -25.05
CA ASP A 64 -6.43 -23.41 -24.23
C ASP A 64 -6.27 -24.17 -22.89
N GLU A 65 -5.71 -23.53 -21.86
CA GLU A 65 -5.85 -23.95 -20.45
C GLU A 65 -6.69 -22.93 -19.66
N PRO A 66 -7.51 -23.37 -18.68
CA PRO A 66 -8.30 -22.47 -17.83
C PRO A 66 -7.37 -21.47 -17.13
N SER A 67 -7.73 -20.20 -17.25
CA SER A 67 -6.85 -19.03 -17.15
C SER A 67 -6.27 -18.77 -15.74
N ASN A 68 -4.96 -18.96 -15.59
CA ASN A 68 -4.15 -18.43 -14.47
C ASN A 68 -3.89 -16.90 -14.58
N THR A 69 -4.64 -16.21 -15.45
CA THR A 69 -4.49 -14.77 -15.72
C THR A 69 -4.76 -13.94 -14.46
N GLY A 70 -5.71 -14.36 -13.61
CA GLY A 70 -6.06 -13.63 -12.38
C GLY A 70 -4.92 -13.60 -11.34
N MET A 71 -4.24 -14.73 -11.11
CA MET A 71 -3.13 -14.79 -10.15
C MET A 71 -1.94 -13.96 -10.63
N ASN A 72 -1.65 -13.97 -11.94
CA ASN A 72 -0.59 -13.15 -12.51
C ASN A 72 -0.87 -11.64 -12.36
N VAL A 73 -2.14 -11.22 -12.43
CA VAL A 73 -2.52 -9.82 -12.25
C VAL A 73 -2.38 -9.39 -10.78
N GLU A 74 -2.81 -10.20 -9.81
CA GLU A 74 -2.64 -9.86 -8.39
C GLU A 74 -1.15 -9.74 -8.02
N VAL A 75 -0.30 -10.64 -8.52
CA VAL A 75 1.16 -10.55 -8.33
C VAL A 75 1.73 -9.28 -8.98
N ALA A 76 1.25 -8.89 -10.16
CA ALA A 76 1.68 -7.66 -10.81
C ALA A 76 1.25 -6.40 -10.02
N VAL A 77 0.05 -6.41 -9.43
CA VAL A 77 -0.43 -5.34 -8.55
C VAL A 77 0.42 -5.24 -7.28
N ASP A 78 0.74 -6.37 -6.65
CA ASP A 78 1.61 -6.41 -5.46
C ASP A 78 3.03 -5.89 -5.78
N ALA A 79 3.60 -6.29 -6.92
CA ALA A 79 4.89 -5.79 -7.39
C ALA A 79 4.85 -4.28 -7.69
N ALA A 80 3.75 -3.77 -8.24
CA ALA A 80 3.56 -2.34 -8.49
C ALA A 80 3.51 -1.54 -7.16
N PHE A 81 2.83 -2.06 -6.14
CA PHE A 81 2.87 -1.46 -4.81
C PHE A 81 4.27 -1.52 -4.18
N ALA A 82 4.99 -2.61 -4.34
CA ALA A 82 6.37 -2.71 -3.86
C ALA A 82 7.30 -1.68 -4.54
N ALA A 83 7.14 -1.46 -5.85
CA ALA A 83 7.87 -0.42 -6.58
C ALA A 83 7.50 0.98 -6.06
N LEU A 84 6.21 1.23 -5.82
CA LEU A 84 5.75 2.49 -5.23
C LEU A 84 6.34 2.70 -3.83
N ASP A 85 6.32 1.69 -2.97
CA ASP A 85 6.88 1.77 -1.61
C ASP A 85 8.40 1.96 -1.62
N ALA A 86 9.10 1.44 -2.63
CA ALA A 86 10.52 1.70 -2.89
C ALA A 86 10.81 3.10 -3.45
N GLY A 87 9.78 3.89 -3.77
CA GLY A 87 9.90 5.23 -4.33
C GLY A 87 10.03 5.28 -5.86
N ASP A 88 9.94 4.13 -6.55
CA ASP A 88 9.96 4.06 -8.01
C ASP A 88 8.55 4.31 -8.57
N VAL A 89 8.16 5.58 -8.57
CA VAL A 89 6.83 6.05 -8.99
C VAL A 89 6.59 5.81 -10.48
N ASP A 90 7.63 5.92 -11.30
CA ASP A 90 7.52 5.70 -12.75
C ASP A 90 7.26 4.24 -13.09
N LEU A 91 7.99 3.31 -12.47
CA LEU A 91 7.75 1.88 -12.62
C LEU A 91 6.36 1.49 -12.09
N ALA A 92 5.99 1.99 -10.91
CA ALA A 92 4.68 1.73 -10.33
C ALA A 92 3.54 2.24 -11.22
N SER A 93 3.66 3.46 -11.75
CA SER A 93 2.66 4.06 -12.65
C SER A 93 2.48 3.24 -13.92
N GLN A 94 3.58 2.79 -14.53
CA GLN A 94 3.53 1.92 -15.70
C GLN A 94 2.88 0.57 -15.39
N ALA A 95 3.21 -0.03 -14.25
CA ALA A 95 2.66 -1.32 -13.85
C ALA A 95 1.16 -1.25 -13.54
N PHE A 96 0.70 -0.24 -12.78
CA PHE A 96 -0.74 -0.02 -12.56
C PHE A 96 -1.46 0.31 -13.88
N GLY A 97 -0.85 1.12 -14.74
CA GLY A 97 -1.38 1.43 -16.07
C GLY A 97 -1.55 0.17 -16.93
N ALA A 98 -0.60 -0.76 -16.90
CA ALA A 98 -0.69 -2.03 -17.60
C ALA A 98 -1.83 -2.92 -17.09
N VAL A 99 -2.05 -2.97 -15.76
CA VAL A 99 -3.19 -3.69 -15.17
C VAL A 99 -4.53 -3.07 -15.60
N LEU A 100 -4.59 -1.73 -15.67
CA LEU A 100 -5.80 -0.99 -16.06
C LEU A 100 -6.01 -0.94 -17.58
N GLY A 101 -4.96 -1.22 -18.36
CA GLY A 101 -4.91 -1.14 -19.81
C GLY A 101 -5.72 -2.25 -20.49
N GLY A 102 -7.05 -2.11 -20.48
CA GLY A 102 -7.99 -2.74 -21.39
C GLY A 102 -7.70 -4.19 -21.77
N SER A 103 -7.58 -5.09 -20.79
CA SER A 103 -7.59 -6.53 -21.07
C SER A 103 -9.04 -7.00 -21.33
N ASP A 104 -9.21 -7.95 -22.26
CA ASP A 104 -10.46 -8.68 -22.45
C ASP A 104 -10.18 -10.19 -22.22
N PRO A 105 -10.71 -10.79 -21.14
CA PRO A 105 -11.56 -10.20 -20.11
C PRO A 105 -10.82 -9.18 -19.22
N PRO A 106 -11.54 -8.24 -18.58
CA PRO A 106 -10.95 -7.29 -17.64
C PRO A 106 -10.29 -7.99 -16.45
N PRO A 107 -9.32 -7.34 -15.78
CA PRO A 107 -8.71 -7.91 -14.58
C PRO A 107 -9.76 -8.18 -13.49
N PRO A 108 -9.48 -9.11 -12.55
CA PRO A 108 -10.36 -9.35 -11.41
C PRO A 108 -10.74 -8.03 -10.71
N PRO A 109 -12.01 -7.84 -10.28
CA PRO A 109 -12.46 -6.58 -9.70
C PRO A 109 -11.61 -6.09 -8.50
N GLY A 110 -11.13 -7.02 -7.67
CA GLY A 110 -10.21 -6.74 -6.57
C GLY A 110 -8.89 -6.10 -7.05
N ALA A 111 -8.11 -6.82 -7.85
CA ALA A 111 -6.92 -6.30 -8.54
C ALA A 111 -7.17 -4.96 -9.26
N ARG A 112 -8.30 -4.82 -9.96
CA ARG A 112 -8.63 -3.59 -10.69
C ARG A 112 -8.84 -2.40 -9.75
N ALA A 113 -9.59 -2.58 -8.66
CA ALA A 113 -9.79 -1.56 -7.66
C ALA A 113 -8.48 -1.17 -6.96
N ARG A 114 -7.65 -2.18 -6.62
CA ARG A 114 -6.30 -1.98 -6.08
C ARG A 114 -5.39 -1.21 -7.05
N ALA A 115 -5.44 -1.53 -8.34
CA ALA A 115 -4.64 -0.84 -9.35
C ALA A 115 -5.05 0.64 -9.52
N TYR A 116 -6.35 0.95 -9.49
CA TYR A 116 -6.80 2.36 -9.44
C TYR A 116 -6.32 3.08 -8.18
N ALA A 117 -6.34 2.44 -7.02
CA ALA A 117 -5.81 3.02 -5.78
C ALA A 117 -4.30 3.27 -5.85
N GLY A 118 -3.55 2.32 -6.43
CA GLY A 118 -2.12 2.48 -6.70
C GLY A 118 -1.82 3.63 -7.65
N ALA A 119 -2.54 3.72 -8.77
CA ALA A 119 -2.45 4.81 -9.73
C ALA A 119 -2.78 6.17 -9.08
N ALA A 120 -3.77 6.23 -8.19
CA ALA A 120 -4.09 7.45 -7.44
C ALA A 120 -2.90 7.91 -6.59
N ARG A 121 -2.23 6.98 -5.89
CA ARG A 121 -1.04 7.30 -5.11
C ARG A 121 0.14 7.73 -5.98
N CYS A 122 0.29 7.17 -7.18
CA CYS A 122 1.27 7.65 -8.15
C CYS A 122 0.99 9.10 -8.57
N ALA A 123 -0.27 9.43 -8.88
CA ALA A 123 -0.66 10.80 -9.23
C ALA A 123 -0.36 11.81 -8.11
N LEU A 124 -0.54 11.42 -6.85
CA LEU A 124 -0.17 12.25 -5.68
C LEU A 124 1.34 12.45 -5.52
N ARG A 125 2.16 11.55 -6.07
CA ARG A 125 3.63 11.64 -6.04
C ARG A 125 4.22 12.23 -7.32
N ALA A 126 3.39 12.64 -8.27
CA ALA A 126 3.83 13.41 -9.42
C ALA A 126 4.40 14.77 -8.97
N ASP A 127 5.18 15.40 -9.84
CA ASP A 127 5.73 16.74 -9.62
C ASP A 127 5.26 17.69 -10.75
N PRO A 128 4.27 18.58 -10.50
CA PRO A 128 3.53 18.75 -9.24
C PRO A 128 2.49 17.63 -8.99
N PRO A 129 2.04 17.43 -7.74
CA PRO A 129 1.00 16.44 -7.42
C PRO A 129 -0.33 16.69 -8.13
N ASP A 130 -0.89 15.67 -8.77
CA ASP A 130 -2.22 15.71 -9.39
C ASP A 130 -3.30 15.21 -8.42
N VAL A 131 -3.75 16.11 -7.55
CA VAL A 131 -4.75 15.81 -6.50
C VAL A 131 -6.12 15.50 -7.09
N ASP A 132 -6.52 16.19 -8.15
CA ASP A 132 -7.83 15.98 -8.79
C ASP A 132 -7.86 14.66 -9.57
N GLY A 133 -6.80 14.34 -10.29
CA GLY A 133 -6.62 13.04 -10.93
C GLY A 133 -6.62 11.89 -9.92
N ALA A 134 -5.93 12.06 -8.79
CA ALA A 134 -5.94 11.07 -7.70
C ALA A 134 -7.35 10.82 -7.15
N LYS A 135 -8.14 11.89 -6.92
CA LYS A 135 -9.54 11.77 -6.47
C LYS A 135 -10.41 11.02 -7.50
N GLN A 136 -10.26 11.33 -8.79
CA GLN A 136 -10.98 10.63 -9.86
C GLN A 136 -10.64 9.14 -9.92
N LEU A 137 -9.35 8.79 -9.70
CA LEU A 137 -8.90 7.40 -9.66
C LEU A 137 -9.46 6.66 -8.45
N VAL A 138 -9.54 7.29 -7.27
CA VAL A 138 -10.21 6.74 -6.08
C VAL A 138 -11.70 6.51 -6.35
N GLU A 139 -12.38 7.45 -7.00
CA GLU A 139 -13.77 7.27 -7.42
C GLU A 139 -13.93 6.09 -8.39
N ALA A 140 -13.02 5.94 -9.35
CA ALA A 140 -13.01 4.80 -10.26
C ALA A 140 -12.82 3.47 -9.51
N ALA A 141 -11.92 3.43 -8.51
CA ALA A 141 -11.74 2.26 -7.66
C ALA A 141 -13.04 1.90 -6.91
N ARG A 142 -13.71 2.88 -6.30
CA ARG A 142 -14.97 2.67 -5.57
C ARG A 142 -16.12 2.25 -6.50
N LYS A 143 -16.15 2.73 -7.74
CA LYS A 143 -17.08 2.26 -8.78
C LYS A 143 -16.84 0.82 -9.21
N VAL A 144 -15.60 0.33 -9.14
CA VAL A 144 -15.32 -1.11 -9.34
C VAL A 144 -15.84 -1.93 -8.16
N VAL A 145 -15.69 -1.42 -6.94
CA VAL A 145 -16.21 -2.07 -5.73
C VAL A 145 -17.74 -2.15 -5.75
N ASP A 146 -18.42 -1.02 -5.94
CA ASP A 146 -19.89 -0.89 -6.08
C ASP A 146 -20.72 -1.70 -5.06
N GLY A 147 -20.17 -1.90 -3.85
CA GLY A 147 -20.77 -2.75 -2.80
C GLY A 147 -20.82 -4.26 -3.11
N GLN A 148 -20.23 -4.70 -4.23
CA GLN A 148 -20.24 -6.10 -4.68
C GLN A 148 -19.22 -6.97 -3.93
N PHE A 149 -18.16 -6.37 -3.40
CA PHE A 149 -17.15 -7.03 -2.57
C PHE A 149 -16.58 -6.07 -1.52
N THR A 150 -15.77 -6.59 -0.59
CA THR A 150 -15.11 -5.77 0.43
C THR A 150 -14.13 -4.80 -0.22
N GLU A 151 -14.24 -3.51 0.11
CA GLU A 151 -13.30 -2.49 -0.38
C GLU A 151 -11.85 -2.85 0.00
N PRO A 152 -10.92 -2.93 -0.97
CA PRO A 152 -9.51 -3.15 -0.66
C PRO A 152 -8.95 -2.01 0.19
N VAL A 153 -8.09 -2.35 1.15
CA VAL A 153 -7.53 -1.37 2.10
C VAL A 153 -6.74 -0.26 1.41
N GLU A 154 -6.18 -0.55 0.25
CA GLU A 154 -5.43 0.41 -0.57
C GLU A 154 -6.32 1.54 -1.10
N VAL A 155 -7.62 1.28 -1.36
CA VAL A 155 -8.58 2.30 -1.83
C VAL A 155 -8.83 3.34 -0.74
N ALA A 156 -9.15 2.90 0.48
CA ALA A 156 -9.35 3.79 1.62
C ALA A 156 -8.08 4.61 1.92
N ALA A 157 -6.92 3.98 1.86
CA ALA A 157 -5.66 4.65 2.11
C ALA A 157 -5.27 5.65 0.99
N ALA A 158 -5.57 5.34 -0.28
CA ALA A 158 -5.41 6.29 -1.37
C ALA A 158 -6.36 7.50 -1.23
N ALA A 159 -7.61 7.28 -0.77
CA ALA A 159 -8.55 8.35 -0.47
C ALA A 159 -8.01 9.29 0.62
N ALA A 160 -7.54 8.73 1.74
CA ALA A 160 -6.97 9.51 2.84
C ALA A 160 -5.69 10.26 2.42
N ALA A 161 -4.86 9.66 1.56
CA ALA A 161 -3.71 10.36 0.98
C ALA A 161 -4.16 11.56 0.13
N ALA A 162 -5.17 11.39 -0.73
CA ALA A 162 -5.70 12.49 -1.54
C ALA A 162 -6.31 13.62 -0.69
N GLU A 163 -6.93 13.29 0.44
CA GLU A 163 -7.42 14.28 1.41
C GLU A 163 -6.28 15.08 2.06
N LEU A 164 -5.16 14.43 2.41
CA LEU A 164 -3.99 15.12 2.98
C LEU A 164 -3.33 16.06 1.96
N HIS A 165 -3.19 15.64 0.71
CA HIS A 165 -2.72 16.51 -0.36
C HIS A 165 -3.72 17.65 -0.63
N GLY A 166 -5.03 17.39 -0.58
CA GLY A 166 -6.06 18.42 -0.68
C GLY A 166 -5.94 19.48 0.42
N ALA A 167 -5.73 19.05 1.67
CA ALA A 167 -5.52 19.97 2.79
C ALA A 167 -4.24 20.82 2.62
N ALA A 168 -3.17 20.24 2.08
CA ALA A 168 -1.96 20.98 1.73
C ALA A 168 -2.23 22.05 0.66
N THR A 169 -3.01 21.73 -0.37
CA THR A 169 -3.43 22.69 -1.40
C THR A 169 -4.31 23.81 -0.83
N GLU A 170 -5.27 23.49 0.04
CA GLU A 170 -6.15 24.47 0.70
C GLU A 170 -5.39 25.46 1.59
N LEU A 171 -4.30 24.99 2.22
CA LEU A 171 -3.38 25.84 2.98
C LEU A 171 -2.40 26.63 2.09
N GLY A 172 -2.45 26.45 0.76
CA GLY A 172 -1.56 27.10 -0.18
C GLY A 172 -0.10 26.65 -0.02
N LEU A 173 0.14 25.42 0.42
CA LEU A 173 1.49 24.90 0.59
C LEU A 173 2.13 24.70 -0.78
N ASP A 174 3.24 25.40 -1.01
CA ASP A 174 4.11 25.10 -2.13
C ASP A 174 4.84 23.79 -1.86
N MET A 175 4.46 22.78 -2.65
CA MET A 175 5.03 21.44 -2.57
C MET A 175 6.40 21.33 -3.25
N SER A 176 6.85 22.36 -3.99
CA SER A 176 8.13 22.38 -4.70
C SER A 176 9.35 22.62 -3.80
N SER A 177 9.15 23.21 -2.61
CA SER A 177 10.24 23.45 -1.66
C SER A 177 10.86 22.14 -1.18
N SER A 178 12.19 22.02 -1.26
CA SER A 178 12.93 20.82 -0.90
C SER A 178 14.29 21.14 -0.27
N GLY A 179 14.95 20.13 0.30
CA GLY A 179 16.30 20.26 0.87
C GLY A 179 16.41 21.36 1.92
N ALA A 180 17.38 22.28 1.74
CA ALA A 180 17.69 23.34 2.70
C ALA A 180 16.54 24.35 2.91
N GLU A 181 15.79 24.67 1.86
CA GLU A 181 14.65 25.59 1.96
C GLU A 181 13.52 24.98 2.81
N LEU A 182 13.24 23.69 2.59
CA LEU A 182 12.31 22.94 3.42
C LEU A 182 12.80 22.88 4.88
N ASP A 183 14.09 22.60 5.10
CA ASP A 183 14.68 22.56 6.45
C ASP A 183 14.54 23.90 7.19
N GLU A 184 14.76 25.02 6.51
CA GLU A 184 14.58 26.36 7.04
C GLU A 184 13.12 26.62 7.40
N ARG A 185 12.19 26.31 6.49
CA ARG A 185 10.75 26.46 6.73
C ARG A 185 10.26 25.61 7.92
N LEU A 186 10.69 24.35 8.01
CA LEU A 186 10.35 23.47 9.13
C LEU A 186 10.94 23.99 10.46
N THR A 187 12.09 24.65 10.43
CA THR A 187 12.69 25.29 11.62
C THR A 187 11.90 26.53 12.03
N GLN A 188 11.53 27.37 11.06
CA GLN A 188 10.70 28.55 11.29
C GLN A 188 9.34 28.16 11.90
N LEU A 189 8.65 27.17 11.34
CA LEU A 189 7.36 26.69 11.85
C LEU A 189 7.45 26.25 13.31
N ARG A 190 8.52 25.57 13.72
CA ARG A 190 8.72 25.19 15.12
C ARG A 190 8.83 26.41 16.04
N ALA A 191 9.59 27.42 15.63
CA ALA A 191 9.73 28.66 16.39
C ALA A 191 8.39 29.42 16.49
N GLU A 192 7.61 29.45 15.41
CA GLU A 192 6.30 30.09 15.39
C GLU A 192 5.27 29.33 16.24
N ILE A 193 5.29 27.99 16.27
CA ILE A 193 4.48 27.16 17.16
C ILE A 193 4.81 27.47 18.63
N ASP A 194 6.10 27.56 18.97
CA ASP A 194 6.54 27.88 20.32
C ASP A 194 6.09 29.28 20.75
N ALA A 195 6.18 30.26 19.85
CA ALA A 195 5.71 31.61 20.10
C ALA A 195 4.19 31.67 20.34
N ALA A 196 3.39 31.05 19.47
CA ALA A 196 1.94 30.99 19.61
C ALA A 196 1.52 30.24 20.90
N THR A 197 2.20 29.14 21.23
CA THR A 197 1.94 28.38 22.46
C THR A 197 2.23 29.22 23.71
N LYS A 198 3.34 29.98 23.72
CA LYS A 198 3.67 30.89 24.84
C LYS A 198 2.66 32.04 24.97
N ALA A 199 2.10 32.49 23.85
CA ALA A 199 1.04 33.49 23.84
C ALA A 199 -0.33 32.95 24.28
N GLY A 200 -0.46 31.62 24.48
CA GLY A 200 -1.73 30.97 24.82
C GLY A 200 -2.70 30.84 23.65
N ASP A 201 -2.27 31.17 22.44
CA ASP A 201 -3.08 31.05 21.22
C ASP A 201 -2.96 29.64 20.65
N LYS A 202 -3.82 28.75 21.17
CA LYS A 202 -3.84 27.33 20.79
C LYS A 202 -4.20 27.13 19.32
N SER A 203 -5.13 27.93 18.79
CA SER A 203 -5.61 27.79 17.42
C SER A 203 -4.51 28.16 16.43
N ALA A 204 -3.86 29.31 16.64
CA ALA A 204 -2.74 29.74 15.79
C ALA A 204 -1.51 28.81 15.90
N ALA A 205 -1.33 28.13 17.05
CA ALA A 205 -0.30 27.11 17.20
C ALA A 205 -0.65 25.83 16.43
N ASP A 206 -1.93 25.43 16.42
CA ASP A 206 -2.39 24.23 15.72
C ASP A 206 -2.46 24.39 14.21
N ASP A 207 -2.80 25.58 13.69
CA ASP A 207 -2.68 25.88 12.26
C ASP A 207 -1.25 25.60 11.76
N LYS A 208 -0.25 25.98 12.56
CA LYS A 208 1.17 25.77 12.22
C LYS A 208 1.61 24.33 12.44
N ARG A 209 1.05 23.61 13.42
CA ARG A 209 1.29 22.17 13.58
C ARG A 209 0.71 21.39 12.42
N GLU A 210 -0.46 21.78 11.91
CA GLU A 210 -1.06 21.20 10.71
C GLU A 210 -0.15 21.41 9.50
N GLU A 211 0.29 22.64 9.21
CA GLU A 211 1.28 22.89 8.14
C GLU A 211 2.56 22.05 8.35
N LEU A 212 3.16 22.09 9.55
CA LEU A 212 4.39 21.36 9.85
C LEU A 212 4.22 19.86 9.64
N SER A 213 3.08 19.30 10.05
CA SER A 213 2.79 17.86 9.92
C SER A 213 2.59 17.45 8.45
N LEU A 214 1.91 18.27 7.65
CA LEU A 214 1.73 18.03 6.22
C LEU A 214 3.05 18.14 5.46
N ARG A 215 3.89 19.14 5.75
CA ARG A 215 5.22 19.26 5.13
C ARG A 215 6.15 18.11 5.51
N ALA A 216 6.14 17.69 6.78
CA ALA A 216 6.91 16.54 7.24
C ALA A 216 6.49 15.25 6.50
N LEU A 217 5.18 15.04 6.31
CA LEU A 217 4.68 13.86 5.62
C LEU A 217 4.94 13.91 4.11
N LEU A 218 4.54 15.01 3.47
CA LEU A 218 4.39 15.08 2.01
C LEU A 218 5.65 15.59 1.28
N GLN A 219 6.48 16.41 1.94
CA GLN A 219 7.72 16.94 1.32
C GLN A 219 8.97 16.25 1.87
N ARG A 220 9.02 16.01 3.18
CA ARG A 220 10.17 15.35 3.82
C ARG A 220 10.11 13.82 3.74
N GLY A 221 8.92 13.25 3.58
CA GLY A 221 8.73 11.81 3.64
C GLY A 221 9.01 11.23 5.04
N ASP A 222 8.80 12.02 6.10
CA ASP A 222 8.99 11.61 7.50
C ASP A 222 7.62 11.46 8.21
N PRO A 223 6.95 10.31 8.04
CA PRO A 223 5.65 10.05 8.65
C PRO A 223 5.72 9.97 10.17
N ALA A 224 6.87 9.61 10.75
CA ALA A 224 7.03 9.55 12.20
C ALA A 224 6.98 10.96 12.80
N GLN A 225 7.72 11.90 12.22
CA GLN A 225 7.66 13.30 12.61
C GLN A 225 6.29 13.91 12.39
N ALA A 226 5.65 13.66 11.23
CA ALA A 226 4.32 14.18 10.93
C ALA A 226 3.28 13.80 11.99
N VAL A 227 3.25 12.50 12.36
CA VAL A 227 2.36 11.97 13.40
C VAL A 227 2.67 12.58 14.77
N ASP A 228 3.95 12.69 15.14
CA ASP A 228 4.34 13.27 16.43
C ASP A 228 3.93 14.74 16.56
N VAL A 229 3.99 15.52 15.47
CA VAL A 229 3.49 16.90 15.45
C VAL A 229 1.97 16.95 15.62
N ALA A 230 1.21 16.08 14.94
CA ALA A 230 -0.24 16.01 15.09
C ALA A 230 -0.67 15.59 16.51
N LEU A 231 0.08 14.70 17.16
CA LEU A 231 -0.14 14.30 18.55
C LEU A 231 0.10 15.45 19.54
N GLU A 232 0.99 16.39 19.22
CA GLU A 232 1.19 17.58 20.06
C GLU A 232 -0.04 18.51 20.03
N SER A 233 -0.78 18.59 18.93
CA SER A 233 -2.10 19.26 18.91
C SER A 233 -3.10 18.58 19.84
N VAL A 234 -3.12 17.24 19.89
CA VAL A 234 -3.97 16.49 20.83
C VAL A 234 -3.64 16.83 22.29
N LYS A 235 -2.35 16.93 22.60
CA LYS A 235 -1.84 17.12 23.96
C LYS A 235 -1.93 18.56 24.46
N ARG A 236 -1.63 19.54 23.61
CA ARG A 236 -1.41 20.94 24.00
C ARG A 236 -2.36 21.93 23.32
N GLY A 237 -3.01 21.51 22.24
CA GLY A 237 -3.88 22.35 21.41
C GLY A 237 -5.36 21.97 21.50
N GLU A 238 -6.01 22.04 20.34
CA GLU A 238 -7.37 21.64 20.02
C GLU A 238 -7.44 20.12 19.81
N ARG A 239 -7.82 19.45 20.90
CA ARG A 239 -7.79 17.99 21.02
C ARG A 239 -8.45 17.24 19.85
N GLU A 240 -9.68 17.62 19.47
CA GLU A 240 -10.41 16.98 18.35
C GLU A 240 -9.75 17.20 16.99
N ARG A 241 -9.24 18.41 16.73
CA ARG A 241 -8.52 18.73 15.48
C ARG A 241 -7.26 17.88 15.34
N GLY A 242 -6.46 17.79 16.41
CA GLY A 242 -5.26 16.95 16.45
C GLY A 242 -5.56 15.47 16.21
N ARG A 243 -6.65 14.95 16.79
CA ARG A 243 -7.06 13.55 16.58
C ARG A 243 -7.51 13.31 15.16
N ALA A 244 -8.31 14.21 14.59
CA ALA A 244 -8.75 14.10 13.21
C ALA A 244 -7.55 14.07 12.25
N MET A 245 -6.52 14.89 12.50
CA MET A 245 -5.28 14.84 11.72
C MET A 245 -4.54 13.51 11.88
N CYS A 246 -4.37 13.02 13.11
CA CYS A 246 -3.73 11.72 13.36
C CYS A 246 -4.43 10.58 12.62
N VAL A 247 -5.77 10.52 12.69
CA VAL A 247 -6.56 9.48 12.03
C VAL A 247 -6.39 9.54 10.52
N ARG A 248 -6.48 10.72 9.90
CA ARG A 248 -6.25 10.88 8.45
C ARG A 248 -4.86 10.38 8.03
N MET A 249 -3.81 10.71 8.80
CA MET A 249 -2.45 10.21 8.55
C MET A 249 -2.35 8.68 8.69
N PHE A 250 -2.99 8.10 9.70
CA PHE A 250 -2.99 6.64 9.91
C PHE A 250 -3.68 5.90 8.77
N ASP A 251 -4.78 6.46 8.27
CA ASP A 251 -5.54 5.87 7.18
C ASP A 251 -4.75 5.96 5.87
N ALA A 252 -4.08 7.09 5.60
CA ALA A 252 -3.22 7.26 4.43
C ALA A 252 -1.99 6.32 4.44
N LEU A 253 -1.35 6.16 5.60
CA LEU A 253 -0.18 5.30 5.77
C LEU A 253 -0.54 3.80 5.83
N GLY A 254 -1.77 3.48 6.23
CA GLY A 254 -2.22 2.11 6.45
C GLY A 254 -1.91 1.59 7.86
N ALA A 255 -2.64 0.52 8.24
CA ALA A 255 -2.68 0.01 9.62
C ALA A 255 -1.36 -0.62 10.11
N THR A 256 -0.54 -1.15 9.20
CA THR A 256 0.72 -1.84 9.52
C THR A 256 1.94 -0.93 9.50
N HIS A 257 1.80 0.30 9.00
CA HIS A 257 2.92 1.24 8.91
C HIS A 257 3.48 1.57 10.31
N PRO A 258 4.82 1.58 10.52
CA PRO A 258 5.42 1.77 11.85
C PRO A 258 4.96 3.06 12.56
N ALA A 259 4.83 4.17 11.81
CA ALA A 259 4.33 5.44 12.36
C ALA A 259 2.85 5.35 12.76
N THR A 260 2.03 4.58 12.03
CA THR A 260 0.61 4.35 12.39
C THR A 260 0.50 3.54 13.67
N VAL A 261 1.24 2.44 13.78
CA VAL A 261 1.23 1.57 14.96
C VAL A 261 1.67 2.34 16.22
N SER A 262 2.79 3.04 16.13
CA SER A 262 3.30 3.86 17.23
C SER A 262 2.36 5.02 17.58
N GLY A 263 1.87 5.73 16.55
CA GLY A 263 0.97 6.87 16.68
C GLY A 263 -0.35 6.51 17.33
N ARG A 264 -1.01 5.42 16.91
CA ARG A 264 -2.27 4.95 17.51
C ARG A 264 -2.12 4.64 19.00
N LYS A 265 -1.00 4.03 19.40
CA LYS A 265 -0.68 3.77 20.82
C LYS A 265 -0.54 5.07 21.61
N LYS A 266 0.22 6.04 21.09
CA LYS A 266 0.39 7.36 21.72
C LYS A 266 -0.93 8.13 21.80
N LEU A 267 -1.73 8.12 20.73
CA LEU A 267 -3.03 8.78 20.65
C LEU A 267 -3.98 8.21 21.71
N SER A 268 -4.09 6.87 21.80
CA SER A 268 -4.94 6.21 22.79
C SER A 268 -4.57 6.63 24.22
N ASN A 269 -3.28 6.68 24.55
CA ASN A 269 -2.83 7.15 25.86
C ASN A 269 -3.25 8.60 26.11
N LEU A 270 -3.05 9.51 25.16
CA LEU A 270 -3.46 10.91 25.31
C LEU A 270 -4.99 11.08 25.38
N TRP A 271 -5.75 10.14 24.81
CA TRP A 271 -7.19 10.27 24.67
C TRP A 271 -8.00 9.67 25.82
N PHE A 272 -7.45 8.68 26.51
CA PHE A 272 -8.14 7.99 27.60
C PHE A 272 -7.50 8.24 28.98
N LEU A 273 -6.43 9.03 29.04
CA LEU A 273 -5.95 9.72 30.24
C LEU A 273 -6.71 11.04 30.44
#